data_AF-A0A8J7FV69-F1
#
_entry.id   AF-A0A8J7FV69-F1
#
_cell.length_a   1.000
_cell.length_b   1.000
_cell.length_c   1.000
_cell.angle_alpha   90.00
_cell.angle_beta   90.00
_cell.angle_gamma   90.00
#
_symmetry.space_group_name_H-M   'P 1'
#
loop_
_entity.id
_entity.type
_entity.pdbx_description
1 polymer ?
#
loop_
_entity_poly.entity_id
_entity_poly.type
_entity_poly.pdbx_seq_one_letter_code
_entity_poly.pdbx_strand_id
1 'polypeptide(L)'
;MFELIWILLNITIFIYFLFVCFEVLKYIKNKIGILKTVVLTIGLISIISQNSSNENNFIDLSNKPNTYTEKFKIDELIENKIISKINLSIFYIKKNNEIKFTDVKTEKLGIIGGTELEIHSIAFNKTEINKQYNYRLYASKIWKILGFRIYTESKEYDGEFIIK
;
A
#
# COMPACT_ATOMS: atom_id res chain seq x y z
N MET A 1 -4.68 2.37 -17.38
CA MET A 1 -5.38 1.30 -18.12
C MET A 1 -4.78 -0.08 -17.87
N PHE A 2 -3.46 -0.26 -17.91
CA PHE A 2 -2.83 -1.57 -17.63
C PHE A 2 -3.16 -2.17 -16.25
N GLU A 3 -3.31 -1.33 -15.20
CA GLU A 3 -3.77 -1.79 -13.88
C GLU A 3 -5.15 -2.46 -13.90
N LEU A 4 -6.07 -1.98 -14.75
CA LEU A 4 -7.41 -2.56 -14.85
C LEU A 4 -7.35 -3.97 -15.44
N ILE A 5 -6.53 -4.16 -16.48
CA ILE A 5 -6.26 -5.47 -17.08
C ILE A 5 -5.62 -6.40 -16.04
N TRP A 6 -4.68 -5.88 -15.24
CA TRP A 6 -4.01 -6.65 -14.20
C TRP A 6 -4.95 -7.10 -13.07
N ILE A 7 -5.92 -6.25 -12.71
CA ILE A 7 -6.97 -6.58 -11.75
C ILE A 7 -7.87 -7.68 -12.32
N LEU A 8 -8.33 -7.54 -13.58
CA LEU A 8 -9.14 -8.56 -14.24
C LEU A 8 -8.43 -9.91 -14.30
N LEU A 9 -7.13 -9.91 -14.66
CA LEU A 9 -6.31 -11.12 -14.67
C LEU A 9 -6.26 -11.78 -13.28
N ASN A 10 -6.01 -10.99 -12.22
CA ASN A 10 -6.00 -11.51 -10.85
C ASN A 10 -7.35 -12.12 -10.46
N ILE A 11 -8.46 -11.47 -10.81
CA ILE A 11 -9.82 -11.96 -10.53
C ILE A 11 -10.08 -13.28 -11.27
N THR A 12 -9.74 -13.35 -12.57
CA THR A 12 -9.94 -14.56 -13.37
C THR A 12 -9.15 -15.74 -12.79
N ILE A 13 -7.87 -15.52 -12.46
CA ILE A 13 -7.02 -16.56 -11.85
C ILE A 13 -7.60 -16.97 -10.48
N PHE A 14 -8.06 -16.03 -9.67
CA PHE A 14 -8.64 -16.31 -8.36
C PHE A 14 -9.95 -17.11 -8.46
N ILE A 15 -10.85 -16.77 -9.38
CA ILE A 15 -12.08 -17.52 -9.62
C ILE A 15 -11.77 -18.94 -10.09
N TYR A 16 -10.82 -19.10 -11.01
CA TYR A 16 -10.38 -20.42 -11.46
C TYR A 16 -9.78 -21.24 -10.31
N PHE A 17 -8.95 -20.62 -9.47
CA PHE A 17 -8.42 -21.25 -8.27
C PHE A 17 -9.52 -21.75 -7.33
N LEU A 18 -10.55 -20.94 -7.06
CA LEU A 18 -11.70 -21.35 -6.25
C LEU A 18 -12.42 -22.55 -6.85
N PHE A 19 -12.62 -22.58 -8.18
CA PHE A 19 -13.22 -23.72 -8.86
C PHE A 19 -12.45 -25.02 -8.60
N VAL A 20 -11.11 -24.98 -8.78
CA VAL A 20 -10.23 -26.12 -8.50
C VAL A 20 -10.31 -26.53 -7.03
N CYS A 21 -10.32 -25.57 -6.08
CA CYS A 21 -10.48 -25.89 -4.66
C CYS A 21 -11.79 -26.62 -4.37
N PHE A 22 -12.91 -26.20 -4.98
CA PHE A 22 -14.19 -26.89 -4.80
C PHE A 22 -14.19 -28.30 -5.40
N GLU A 23 -13.55 -28.51 -6.55
CA GLU A 23 -13.40 -29.84 -7.13
C GLU A 23 -12.59 -30.76 -6.21
N VAL A 24 -11.49 -30.27 -5.65
CA VAL A 24 -10.66 -31.00 -4.69
C VAL A 24 -11.46 -31.34 -3.43
N LEU A 25 -12.19 -30.38 -2.86
CA LEU A 25 -13.03 -30.61 -1.68
C LEU A 25 -14.15 -31.64 -1.97
N LYS A 26 -14.77 -31.57 -3.15
CA LYS A 26 -15.77 -32.55 -3.58
C LYS A 26 -15.16 -33.95 -3.74
N TYR A 27 -13.94 -34.04 -4.27
CA TYR A 27 -13.21 -35.29 -4.41
C TYR A 27 -12.90 -35.91 -3.04
N ILE A 28 -12.36 -35.13 -2.10
CA ILE A 28 -12.06 -35.57 -0.73
C ILE A 28 -13.35 -36.00 -0.02
N LYS A 29 -14.42 -35.22 -0.12
CA LYS A 29 -15.72 -35.55 0.47
C LYS A 29 -16.22 -36.92 -0.01
N ASN A 30 -16.13 -37.17 -1.31
CA ASN A 30 -16.65 -38.40 -1.91
C ASN A 30 -15.75 -39.62 -1.67
N LYS A 31 -14.43 -39.46 -1.59
CA LYS A 31 -13.47 -40.57 -1.44
C LYS A 31 -13.13 -40.89 0.01
N ILE A 32 -13.01 -39.85 0.84
CA ILE A 32 -12.40 -39.95 2.18
C ILE A 32 -13.46 -39.75 3.27
N GLY A 33 -14.48 -38.93 3.00
CA GLY A 33 -15.65 -38.71 3.85
C GLY A 33 -15.80 -37.26 4.31
N ILE A 34 -17.03 -36.88 4.71
CA ILE A 34 -17.38 -35.49 5.01
C ILE A 34 -16.69 -34.95 6.27
N LEU A 35 -16.58 -35.76 7.34
CA LEU A 35 -15.93 -35.35 8.60
C LEU A 35 -14.47 -34.96 8.39
N LYS A 36 -13.72 -35.76 7.64
CA LYS A 36 -12.30 -35.51 7.34
C LYS A 36 -12.13 -34.27 6.46
N THR A 37 -13.07 -34.02 5.54
CA THR A 37 -13.11 -32.80 4.74
C THR A 37 -13.27 -31.56 5.62
N VAL A 38 -14.19 -31.61 6.59
CA VAL A 38 -14.41 -30.53 7.56
C VAL A 38 -13.15 -30.27 8.39
N VAL A 39 -12.53 -31.31 8.96
CA VAL A 39 -11.29 -31.20 9.75
C VAL A 39 -10.18 -30.55 8.92
N LEU A 40 -10.00 -30.96 7.66
CA LEU A 40 -9.01 -30.38 6.75
C LEU A 40 -9.29 -28.89 6.49
N THR A 41 -10.54 -28.53 6.18
CA THR A 41 -10.89 -27.13 5.91
C THR A 41 -10.65 -26.23 7.12
N ILE A 42 -10.99 -26.69 8.33
CA ILE A 42 -10.73 -25.97 9.58
C ILE A 42 -9.22 -25.80 9.77
N GLY A 43 -8.45 -26.88 9.60
CA GLY A 43 -6.99 -26.83 9.74
C GLY A 43 -6.33 -25.83 8.78
N LEU A 44 -6.77 -25.78 7.52
CA LEU A 44 -6.26 -24.81 6.55
C LEU A 44 -6.61 -23.36 6.93
N ILE A 45 -7.85 -23.10 7.36
CA ILE A 45 -8.28 -21.76 7.80
C ILE A 45 -7.49 -21.32 9.04
N SER A 46 -7.23 -22.23 9.99
CA SER A 46 -6.46 -21.94 11.19
C SER A 46 -5.02 -21.49 10.90
N ILE A 47 -4.37 -22.05 9.88
CA ILE A 47 -3.00 -21.66 9.47
C ILE A 47 -2.99 -20.23 8.91
N ILE A 48 -4.00 -19.85 8.12
CA ILE A 48 -4.08 -18.53 7.47
C ILE A 48 -4.30 -17.41 8.51
N SER A 49 -5.01 -17.69 9.60
CA SER A 49 -5.41 -16.72 10.64
C SER A 49 -4.22 -16.06 11.40
N GLN A 50 -3.05 -16.69 11.46
CA GLN A 50 -1.93 -16.20 12.29
C GLN A 50 -1.12 -15.05 11.66
N ASN A 51 -1.31 -14.75 10.37
CA ASN A 51 -0.37 -13.93 9.61
C ASN A 51 -0.76 -12.44 9.51
N SER A 52 -1.09 -11.81 10.65
CA SER A 52 -1.43 -10.37 10.70
C SER A 52 -0.33 -9.52 11.35
N SER A 53 0.81 -9.36 10.68
CA SER A 53 1.73 -8.24 10.94
C SER A 53 1.51 -7.18 9.87
N ASN A 54 0.72 -6.15 10.20
CA ASN A 54 0.57 -4.95 9.36
C ASN A 54 1.87 -4.13 9.42
N GLU A 55 2.82 -4.42 8.54
CA GLU A 55 3.86 -3.45 8.19
C GLU A 55 3.21 -2.37 7.32
N ASN A 56 2.76 -1.30 7.96
CA ASN A 56 2.31 -0.12 7.24
C ASN A 56 3.54 0.54 6.59
N ASN A 57 3.43 0.92 5.30
CA ASN A 57 4.42 1.73 4.58
C ASN A 57 4.56 3.11 5.24
N PHE A 58 5.34 3.16 6.32
CA PHE A 58 5.55 4.31 7.17
C PHE A 58 7.05 4.56 7.27
N ILE A 59 7.47 5.78 6.95
CA ILE A 59 8.84 6.22 7.14
C ILE A 59 8.82 7.27 8.25
N ASP A 60 9.39 6.91 9.40
CA ASP A 60 9.66 7.83 10.50
C ASP A 60 10.92 8.64 10.15
N LEU A 61 10.76 9.94 9.91
CA LEU A 61 11.90 10.84 9.69
C LEU A 61 12.38 11.49 11.01
N SER A 62 11.79 11.10 12.16
CA SER A 62 12.08 11.70 13.45
C SER A 62 13.04 10.87 14.32
N ASN A 63 14.26 11.36 14.48
CA ASN A 63 15.08 11.01 15.66
C ASN A 63 14.42 11.70 16.89
N LYS A 64 13.61 10.97 17.66
CA LYS A 64 12.82 11.43 18.82
C LYS A 64 13.63 12.23 19.87
N PRO A 65 13.01 13.18 20.63
CA PRO A 65 12.00 12.84 21.64
C PRO A 65 10.74 13.71 21.71
N ASN A 66 9.72 13.08 22.32
CA ASN A 66 8.40 13.58 22.74
C ASN A 66 8.38 15.03 23.22
N THR A 67 7.95 15.94 22.37
CA THR A 67 7.34 17.19 22.84
C THR A 67 5.95 17.27 22.22
N TYR A 68 4.96 17.72 22.99
CA TYR A 68 3.59 17.99 22.53
C TYR A 68 3.57 19.16 21.54
N THR A 69 4.23 18.99 20.41
CA THR A 69 4.21 19.93 19.30
C THR A 69 3.08 19.52 18.37
N GLU A 70 2.21 20.46 18.04
CA GLU A 70 1.17 20.28 17.04
C GLU A 70 1.77 19.72 15.76
N LYS A 71 1.31 18.52 15.38
CA LYS A 71 1.64 17.91 14.09
C LYS A 71 0.61 18.39 13.07
N PHE A 72 1.09 18.99 12.01
CA PHE A 72 0.28 19.43 10.88
C PHE A 72 0.38 18.42 9.74
N LYS A 73 -0.64 18.38 8.89
CA LYS A 73 -0.75 17.46 7.75
C LYS A 73 -1.03 18.24 6.47
N ILE A 74 -0.34 17.88 5.40
CA ILE A 74 -0.58 18.35 4.02
C ILE A 74 -0.90 17.13 3.18
N ASP A 75 -1.95 17.19 2.38
CA ASP A 75 -2.34 16.11 1.47
C ASP A 75 -2.16 16.57 0.03
N GLU A 76 -1.30 15.87 -0.72
CA GLU A 76 -1.00 16.14 -2.11
C GLU A 76 -1.42 14.97 -3.00
N LEU A 77 -2.05 15.25 -4.14
CA LEU A 77 -2.44 14.22 -5.11
C LEU A 77 -1.24 13.91 -6.02
N ILE A 78 -0.58 12.77 -5.81
CA ILE A 78 0.62 12.39 -6.58
C ILE A 78 0.30 11.54 -7.81
N GLU A 79 -0.86 10.88 -7.82
CA GLU A 79 -1.29 10.11 -8.97
C GLU A 79 -2.82 10.12 -9.11
N ASN A 80 -3.32 10.45 -10.30
CA ASN A 80 -4.74 10.44 -10.61
C ASN A 80 -5.01 9.58 -11.85
N LYS A 81 -5.55 8.38 -11.63
CA LYS A 81 -5.96 7.45 -12.68
C LYS A 81 -7.48 7.27 -12.67
N ILE A 82 -8.00 6.75 -13.76
CA ILE A 82 -9.44 6.50 -13.95
C ILE A 82 -10.05 5.67 -12.81
N ILE A 83 -9.33 4.64 -12.33
CA ILE A 83 -9.84 3.70 -11.32
C ILE A 83 -9.28 3.93 -9.92
N SER A 84 -8.24 4.74 -9.77
CA SER A 84 -7.56 4.91 -8.50
C SER A 84 -6.83 6.24 -8.41
N LYS A 85 -6.70 6.73 -7.19
CA LYS A 85 -5.92 7.92 -6.84
C LYS A 85 -4.89 7.56 -5.78
N ILE A 86 -3.75 8.23 -5.80
CA ILE A 86 -2.74 8.12 -4.75
C ILE A 86 -2.51 9.51 -4.17
N ASN A 87 -2.77 9.62 -2.88
CA ASN A 87 -2.50 10.82 -2.09
C ASN A 87 -1.23 10.62 -1.28
N LEU A 88 -0.46 11.68 -1.13
CA LEU A 88 0.72 11.78 -0.28
C LEU A 88 0.39 12.70 0.89
N SER A 89 0.38 12.14 2.09
CA SER A 89 0.26 12.86 3.34
C SER A 89 1.64 13.18 3.89
N ILE A 90 1.96 14.46 4.00
CA ILE A 90 3.22 14.97 4.56
C ILE A 90 2.91 15.56 5.95
N PHE A 91 3.61 15.07 6.97
CA PHE A 91 3.47 15.55 8.33
C PHE A 91 4.66 16.42 8.72
N TYR A 92 4.38 17.53 9.40
CA TYR A 92 5.42 18.45 9.85
C TYR A 92 5.09 19.08 11.20
N ILE A 93 6.15 19.57 11.86
CA ILE A 93 6.09 20.35 13.09
C ILE A 93 6.64 21.74 12.80
N LYS A 94 6.04 22.76 13.40
CA LYS A 94 6.54 24.14 13.39
C LYS A 94 7.15 24.48 14.75
N LYS A 95 8.45 24.81 14.80
CA LYS A 95 9.15 25.24 16.02
C LYS A 95 10.01 26.45 15.70
N ASN A 96 9.86 27.55 16.45
CA ASN A 96 10.67 28.76 16.30
C ASN A 96 10.77 29.30 14.85
N ASN A 97 9.66 29.26 14.11
CA ASN A 97 9.59 29.65 12.69
C ASN A 97 10.34 28.71 11.70
N GLU A 98 10.90 27.61 12.19
CA GLU A 98 11.43 26.52 11.37
C GLU A 98 10.39 25.41 11.20
N ILE A 99 10.43 24.77 10.04
CA ILE A 99 9.56 23.66 9.68
C ILE A 99 10.41 22.40 9.66
N LYS A 100 9.99 21.38 10.40
CA LYS A 100 10.62 20.06 10.39
C LYS A 100 9.60 19.02 9.92
N PHE A 101 9.88 18.37 8.80
CA PHE A 101 9.10 17.23 8.32
C PHE A 101 9.36 16.02 9.22
N THR A 102 8.31 15.32 9.62
CA THR A 102 8.39 14.20 10.57
C THR A 102 8.06 12.88 9.95
N ASP A 103 7.03 12.82 9.12
CA ASP A 103 6.50 11.57 8.61
C ASP A 103 5.92 11.81 7.22
N VAL A 104 5.96 10.77 6.38
CA VAL A 104 5.30 10.76 5.09
C VAL A 104 4.54 9.45 4.92
N LYS A 105 3.31 9.54 4.43
CA LYS A 105 2.44 8.39 4.20
C LYS A 105 1.77 8.51 2.84
N THR A 106 1.64 7.41 2.12
CA THR A 106 0.79 7.36 0.93
C THR A 106 -0.52 6.64 1.23
N GLU A 107 -1.59 7.12 0.62
CA GLU A 107 -2.90 6.49 0.64
C GLU A 107 -3.38 6.28 -0.79
N LYS A 108 -3.65 5.02 -1.16
CA LYS A 108 -4.26 4.68 -2.46
C LYS A 108 -5.76 4.48 -2.26
N LEU A 109 -6.57 5.21 -3.01
CA LEU A 109 -8.04 5.16 -2.97
C LEU A 109 -8.58 4.67 -4.32
N GLY A 110 -9.67 3.89 -4.31
CA GLY A 110 -10.34 3.38 -5.51
C GLY A 110 -10.29 1.86 -5.66
N ILE A 111 -10.38 1.37 -6.89
CA ILE A 111 -10.28 -0.07 -7.17
C ILE A 111 -8.80 -0.46 -7.21
N ILE A 112 -8.41 -1.34 -6.29
CA ILE A 112 -7.02 -1.77 -6.10
C ILE A 112 -6.99 -3.30 -6.14
N GLY A 113 -6.07 -3.86 -6.93
CA GLY A 113 -5.86 -5.30 -6.97
C GLY A 113 -4.54 -5.62 -7.65
N GLY A 114 -3.74 -6.48 -7.02
CA GLY A 114 -2.47 -6.93 -7.58
C GLY A 114 -1.41 -5.83 -7.78
N THR A 115 -1.56 -4.65 -7.16
CA THR A 115 -0.52 -3.62 -7.15
C THR A 115 -0.36 -2.99 -5.78
N GLU A 116 0.88 -2.68 -5.43
CA GLU A 116 1.26 -2.04 -4.18
C GLU A 116 2.32 -0.96 -4.45
N LEU A 117 2.33 0.11 -3.65
CA LEU A 117 3.33 1.16 -3.73
C LEU A 117 4.14 1.15 -2.43
N GLU A 118 5.43 0.86 -2.54
CA GLU A 118 6.40 0.94 -1.45
C GLU A 118 7.20 2.24 -1.61
N ILE A 119 7.21 3.10 -0.58
CA ILE A 119 8.01 4.32 -0.56
C ILE A 119 9.39 4.00 -0.04
N HIS A 120 10.44 4.49 -0.70
CA HIS A 120 11.83 4.31 -0.25
C HIS A 120 12.37 5.56 0.41
N SER A 121 12.14 6.72 -0.20
CA SER A 121 12.64 7.99 0.31
C SER A 121 11.90 9.17 -0.29
N ILE A 122 12.00 10.31 0.39
CA ILE A 122 11.50 11.59 -0.08
C ILE A 122 12.53 12.67 0.24
N ALA A 123 12.81 13.54 -0.72
CA ALA A 123 13.64 14.71 -0.53
C ALA A 123 12.79 15.97 -0.63
N PHE A 124 13.04 16.93 0.26
CA PHE A 124 12.38 18.24 0.26
C PHE A 124 13.40 19.34 0.01
N ASN A 125 13.13 20.18 -0.98
CA ASN A 125 13.93 21.37 -1.29
C ASN A 125 13.09 22.61 -1.03
N LYS A 126 13.62 23.53 -0.22
CA LYS A 126 12.97 24.81 0.05
C LYS A 126 13.21 25.76 -1.12
N THR A 127 12.16 26.32 -1.68
CA THR A 127 12.26 27.42 -2.65
C THR A 127 12.44 28.73 -1.86
N GLU A 128 13.33 29.62 -2.31
CA GLU A 128 13.75 30.82 -1.55
C GLU A 128 12.60 31.81 -1.23
N ILE A 129 11.43 31.63 -1.85
CA ILE A 129 10.31 32.56 -1.80
C ILE A 129 9.07 31.82 -1.21
N ASN A 130 8.42 32.43 -0.21
CA ASN A 130 7.06 32.11 0.27
C ASN A 130 6.77 30.70 0.86
N LYS A 131 7.71 30.08 1.59
CA LYS A 131 7.49 28.75 2.24
C LYS A 131 6.95 27.69 1.27
N GLN A 132 7.32 27.81 0.00
CA GLN A 132 7.08 26.80 -1.01
C GLN A 132 8.16 25.73 -0.89
N TYR A 133 7.74 24.49 -1.03
CA TYR A 133 8.62 23.33 -0.96
C TYR A 133 8.38 22.47 -2.18
N ASN A 134 9.47 22.05 -2.81
CA ASN A 134 9.47 21.05 -3.86
C ASN A 134 9.84 19.73 -3.23
N TYR A 135 9.17 18.66 -3.63
CA TYR A 135 9.51 17.31 -3.19
C TYR A 135 9.81 16.41 -4.37
N ARG A 136 10.63 15.41 -4.08
CA ARG A 136 10.91 14.29 -4.95
C ARG A 136 10.78 13.00 -4.16
N LEU A 137 9.80 12.20 -4.52
CA LEU A 137 9.44 10.94 -3.87
C LEU A 137 9.93 9.78 -4.73
N TYR A 138 10.78 8.93 -4.16
CA TYR A 138 11.25 7.69 -4.77
C TYR A 138 10.47 6.51 -4.21
N ALA A 139 9.86 5.74 -5.09
CA ALA A 139 9.00 4.62 -4.74
C ALA A 139 9.18 3.43 -5.69
N SER A 140 8.69 2.27 -5.29
CA SER A 140 8.55 1.11 -6.15
C SER A 140 7.10 0.69 -6.22
N LYS A 141 6.61 0.57 -7.44
CA LYS A 141 5.32 -0.01 -7.72
C LYS A 141 5.49 -1.50 -7.97
N ILE A 142 4.95 -2.30 -7.06
CA ILE A 142 5.03 -3.74 -7.09
C ILE A 142 3.78 -4.31 -7.72
N TRP A 143 3.98 -5.26 -8.62
CA TRP A 143 2.93 -5.98 -9.33
C TRP A 143 2.87 -7.41 -8.78
N LYS A 144 1.68 -7.78 -8.28
CA LYS A 144 1.40 -9.06 -7.65
C LYS A 144 0.38 -9.87 -8.46
N ILE A 145 0.55 -11.19 -8.47
CA ILE A 145 -0.47 -12.15 -8.89
C ILE A 145 -0.76 -13.06 -7.70
N LEU A 146 -2.02 -13.13 -7.26
CA LEU A 146 -2.43 -13.92 -6.08
C LEU A 146 -1.57 -13.63 -4.82
N GLY A 147 -1.09 -12.39 -4.67
CA GLY A 147 -0.23 -11.98 -3.55
C GLY A 147 1.28 -12.17 -3.78
N PHE A 148 1.71 -12.93 -4.79
CA PHE A 148 3.12 -13.11 -5.12
C PHE A 148 3.67 -11.94 -5.94
N ARG A 149 4.80 -11.37 -5.55
CA ARG A 149 5.51 -10.32 -6.30
C ARG A 149 6.08 -10.90 -7.60
N ILE A 150 5.61 -10.40 -8.75
CA ILE A 150 6.02 -10.85 -10.08
C ILE A 150 6.96 -9.84 -10.75
N TYR A 151 6.68 -8.55 -10.57
CA TYR A 151 7.42 -7.48 -11.21
C TYR A 151 7.45 -6.24 -10.31
N THR A 152 8.53 -5.48 -10.40
CA THR A 152 8.71 -4.22 -9.67
C THR A 152 9.10 -3.13 -10.65
N GLU A 153 8.36 -2.03 -10.61
CA GLU A 153 8.56 -0.86 -11.45
C GLU A 153 9.05 0.30 -10.58
N SER A 154 10.19 0.91 -10.92
CA SER A 154 10.66 2.11 -10.23
C SER A 154 9.74 3.31 -10.55
N LYS A 155 9.41 4.11 -9.53
CA LYS A 155 8.57 5.30 -9.65
C LYS A 155 9.22 6.49 -8.97
N GLU A 156 9.11 7.62 -9.65
CA GLU A 156 9.51 8.93 -9.14
C GLU A 156 8.32 9.87 -9.29
N TYR A 157 8.02 10.59 -8.22
CA TYR A 157 6.97 11.61 -8.21
C TYR A 157 7.60 12.94 -7.75
N ASP A 158 7.52 13.95 -8.61
CA ASP A 158 7.89 15.32 -8.28
C ASP A 158 6.62 16.14 -8.06
N GLY A 159 6.69 17.09 -7.13
CA GLY A 159 5.61 18.05 -6.93
C GLY A 159 6.01 19.20 -6.02
N GLU A 160 5.08 20.12 -5.82
CA GLU A 160 5.29 21.33 -5.03
C GLU A 160 4.09 21.56 -4.13
N PHE A 161 4.33 22.05 -2.91
CA PHE A 161 3.27 22.42 -1.96
C PHE A 161 3.66 23.66 -1.16
N ILE A 162 2.65 24.32 -0.61
CA ILE A 162 2.80 25.55 0.18
C ILE A 162 2.32 25.29 1.61
N ILE A 163 3.17 25.65 2.57
CA ILE A 163 2.82 25.58 3.99
C ILE A 163 2.14 26.87 4.42
N LYS A 164 0.85 26.78 4.78
CA LYS A 164 0.08 27.90 5.34
C LYS A 164 0.43 28.14 6.82
#